data_AF-A0A370QFE9-F1
#
_entry.id   AF-A0A370QFE9-F1
#
_cell.length_a   1.000
_cell.length_b   1.000
_cell.length_c   1.000
_cell.angle_alpha   90.00
_cell.angle_beta   90.00
_cell.angle_gamma   90.00
#
_symmetry.space_group_name_H-M   'P 1'
#
loop_
_entity.id
_entity.type
_entity.pdbx_description
1 polymer ?
#
loop_
_entity_poly.entity_id
_entity_poly.type
_entity_poly.pdbx_seq_one_letter_code
_entity_poly.pdbx_strand_id
1 'polypeptide(L)'
;MHKLDSKIWDKMILQENGQHAFENPREALASFNTYKAYFEGKPTQVYIFMTWAYEGHPEMTGALDSLYTQAAMENGLTKLPVGLGWRDVMATNPPFELLSADGVHPSMHGTYFSAAMLFEMISGQVVTNNPYTTPLNEEDAEVLKEFAHQAVLEHFN
;
A
#
# COMPACT_ATOMS: atom_id res chain seq x y z
N MET A 1 25.62 8.06 -11.77
CA MET A 1 24.33 8.74 -11.98
C MET A 1 23.34 8.16 -10.99
N HIS A 2 22.57 8.99 -10.27
CA HIS A 2 21.60 8.51 -9.29
C HIS A 2 20.48 7.73 -10.03
N LYS A 3 19.99 6.60 -9.50
CA LYS A 3 18.97 5.78 -10.19
C LYS A 3 17.67 6.55 -10.44
N LEU A 4 17.37 7.55 -9.61
CA LEU A 4 16.22 8.42 -9.79
C LEU A 4 16.31 9.29 -11.06
N ASP A 5 17.54 9.61 -11.50
CA ASP A 5 17.79 10.43 -12.70
C ASP A 5 18.01 9.57 -13.95
N SER A 6 17.92 8.23 -13.87
CA SER A 6 18.22 7.36 -15.01
C SER A 6 17.23 7.51 -16.16
N LYS A 7 16.03 7.99 -15.87
CA LYS A 7 14.96 8.32 -16.82
C LYS A 7 13.91 9.18 -16.12
N ILE A 8 12.99 9.73 -16.89
CA ILE A 8 11.76 10.32 -16.36
C ILE A 8 10.81 9.17 -16.03
N TRP A 9 10.34 9.13 -14.78
CA TRP A 9 9.36 8.13 -14.32
C TRP A 9 7.96 8.73 -14.42
N ASP A 10 6.99 7.98 -14.92
CA ASP A 10 5.58 8.43 -14.91
C ASP A 10 5.03 8.45 -13.49
N LYS A 11 5.34 7.40 -12.71
CA LYS A 11 4.88 7.22 -11.34
C LYS A 11 6.04 6.80 -10.44
N MET A 12 6.08 7.37 -9.23
CA MET A 12 6.99 7.00 -8.16
C MET A 12 6.16 6.60 -6.94
N ILE A 13 6.48 5.47 -6.33
CA ILE A 13 5.81 4.97 -5.12
C ILE A 13 6.84 4.93 -4.01
N LEU A 14 6.61 5.70 -2.97
CA LEU A 14 7.45 5.75 -1.78
C LEU A 14 6.83 4.85 -0.71
N GLN A 15 7.63 3.94 -0.17
CA GLN A 15 7.24 3.08 0.92
C GLN A 15 8.25 3.25 2.05
N GLU A 16 7.77 3.60 3.24
CA GLU A 16 8.59 3.57 4.45
C GLU A 16 8.50 2.19 5.11
N ASN A 17 9.49 1.83 5.92
CA ASN A 17 9.39 0.68 6.80
C ASN A 17 8.22 0.86 7.80
N GLY A 18 7.34 -0.13 7.92
CA GLY A 18 6.13 -0.05 8.75
C GLY A 18 6.41 0.23 10.23
N GLN A 19 7.42 -0.44 10.81
CA GLN A 19 7.85 -0.19 12.19
C GLN A 19 8.44 1.21 12.35
N HIS A 20 9.34 1.62 11.46
CA HIS A 20 9.97 2.95 11.54
C HIS A 20 8.92 4.06 11.38
N ALA A 21 7.99 3.93 10.45
CA ALA A 21 6.88 4.87 10.28
C ALA A 21 6.00 4.96 11.53
N PHE A 22 5.78 3.84 12.23
CA PHE A 22 5.02 3.80 13.47
C PHE A 22 5.77 4.43 14.65
N GLU A 23 7.04 4.08 14.84
CA GLU A 23 7.86 4.53 15.99
C GLU A 23 8.39 5.96 15.81
N ASN A 24 8.66 6.37 14.57
CA ASN A 24 9.33 7.63 14.21
C ASN A 24 8.53 8.43 13.17
N PRO A 25 7.25 8.76 13.41
CA PRO A 25 6.36 9.34 12.40
C PRO A 25 6.84 10.69 11.88
N ARG A 26 7.55 11.49 12.69
CA ARG A 26 8.14 12.77 12.25
C ARG A 26 9.27 12.57 11.24
N GLU A 27 10.07 11.53 11.40
CA GLU A 27 11.15 11.22 10.46
C GLU A 27 10.60 10.69 9.15
N ALA A 28 9.63 9.78 9.22
CA ALA A 28 8.92 9.28 8.04
C ALA A 28 8.26 10.41 7.24
N LEU A 29 7.58 11.33 7.93
CA LEU A 29 7.00 12.52 7.30
C LEU A 29 8.07 13.41 6.65
N ALA A 30 9.19 13.66 7.34
CA ALA A 30 10.30 14.43 6.77
C ALA A 30 10.91 13.77 5.52
N SER A 31 10.99 12.44 5.49
CA SER A 31 11.41 11.67 4.32
C SER A 31 10.46 11.86 3.15
N PHE A 32 9.14 11.75 3.36
CA PHE A 32 8.14 12.00 2.30
C PHE A 32 8.24 13.42 1.75
N ASN A 33 8.40 14.43 2.61
CA ASN A 33 8.55 15.83 2.21
C ASN A 33 9.82 16.02 1.34
N THR A 34 10.93 15.37 1.73
CA THR A 34 12.20 15.42 0.99
C THR A 34 12.04 14.86 -0.43
N TYR A 35 11.41 13.68 -0.56
CA TYR A 35 11.19 13.08 -1.88
C TYR A 35 10.16 13.84 -2.70
N LYS A 36 9.09 14.40 -2.10
CA LYS A 36 8.17 15.29 -2.82
C LYS A 36 8.92 16.47 -3.44
N ALA A 37 9.75 17.15 -2.66
CA ALA A 37 10.54 18.29 -3.13
C ALA A 37 11.48 17.90 -4.28
N TYR A 38 12.06 16.70 -4.25
CA TYR A 38 12.90 16.20 -5.34
C TYR A 38 12.14 16.01 -6.67
N PHE A 39 10.84 15.71 -6.62
CA PHE A 39 9.98 15.58 -7.80
C PHE A 39 9.18 16.85 -8.15
N GLU A 40 9.36 17.95 -7.42
CA GLU A 40 8.70 19.22 -7.70
C GLU A 40 9.04 19.72 -9.12
N GLY A 41 8.02 20.12 -9.89
CA GLY A 41 8.18 20.55 -11.28
C GLY A 41 8.53 19.44 -12.29
N LYS A 42 8.67 18.18 -11.85
CA LYS A 42 8.83 17.03 -12.75
C LYS A 42 7.46 16.48 -13.15
N PRO A 43 7.32 15.85 -14.33
CA PRO A 43 6.06 15.23 -14.75
C PRO A 43 5.72 13.93 -13.99
N THR A 44 6.51 13.56 -12.98
CA THR A 44 6.35 12.32 -12.20
C THR A 44 5.27 12.47 -11.15
N GLN A 45 4.26 11.60 -11.17
CA GLN A 45 3.26 11.51 -10.11
C GLN A 45 3.82 10.71 -8.94
N VAL A 46 3.73 11.25 -7.72
CA VAL A 46 4.30 10.63 -6.51
C VAL A 46 3.20 10.11 -5.60
N TYR A 47 3.33 8.85 -5.20
CA TYR A 47 2.42 8.13 -4.32
C TYR A 47 3.16 7.70 -3.05
N ILE A 48 2.43 7.53 -1.95
CA ILE A 48 2.93 6.96 -0.70
C ILE A 48 2.16 5.68 -0.37
N PHE A 49 2.88 4.57 -0.20
CA PHE A 49 2.30 3.25 0.06
C PHE A 49 2.22 3.01 1.57
N MET A 50 0.99 3.10 2.09
CA MET A 50 0.69 2.81 3.48
C MET A 50 0.58 1.29 3.70
N THR A 51 1.53 0.73 4.43
CA THR A 51 1.59 -0.70 4.77
C THR A 51 0.59 -1.07 5.86
N TRP A 52 0.58 -2.36 6.23
CA TRP A 52 -0.32 -2.96 7.22
C TRP A 52 0.26 -2.97 8.65
N ALA A 53 -0.61 -3.29 9.61
CA ALA A 53 -0.24 -3.59 10.98
C ALA A 53 0.41 -4.97 11.13
N TYR A 54 1.29 -5.11 12.10
CA TYR A 54 1.91 -6.39 12.46
C TYR A 54 0.99 -7.21 13.37
N GLU A 55 1.24 -8.51 13.45
CA GLU A 55 0.54 -9.41 14.36
C GLU A 55 0.63 -8.90 15.80
N GLY A 56 -0.51 -8.87 16.49
CA GLY A 56 -0.59 -8.36 17.87
C GLY A 56 -0.52 -6.83 18.01
N HIS A 57 -0.37 -6.08 16.91
CA HIS A 57 -0.23 -4.62 16.91
C HIS A 57 -1.33 -3.89 16.09
N PRO A 58 -2.63 -4.14 16.34
CA PRO A 58 -3.71 -3.54 15.56
C PRO A 58 -3.71 -2.00 15.60
N GLU A 59 -3.18 -1.40 16.66
CA GLU A 59 -3.00 0.05 16.83
C GLU A 59 -2.15 0.69 15.73
N MET A 60 -1.23 -0.07 15.12
CA MET A 60 -0.40 0.43 14.02
C MET A 60 -1.26 0.92 12.85
N THR A 61 -2.41 0.29 12.59
CA THR A 61 -3.26 0.67 11.45
C THR A 61 -3.71 2.13 11.55
N GLY A 62 -4.21 2.54 12.72
CA GLY A 62 -4.69 3.91 12.92
C GLY A 62 -3.55 4.93 12.95
N ALA A 63 -2.40 4.57 13.53
CA ALA A 63 -1.22 5.43 13.56
C ALA A 63 -0.63 5.65 12.15
N LEU A 64 -0.48 4.58 11.36
CA LEU A 64 -0.03 4.65 9.97
C LEU A 64 -1.02 5.44 9.11
N ASP A 65 -2.32 5.20 9.25
CA ASP A 65 -3.32 5.94 8.49
C ASP A 65 -3.29 7.44 8.78
N SER A 66 -3.15 7.82 10.05
CA SER A 66 -3.00 9.22 10.45
C SER A 66 -1.75 9.86 9.84
N LEU A 67 -0.60 9.18 9.92
CA LEU A 67 0.67 9.65 9.35
C LEU A 67 0.59 9.83 7.84
N TYR A 68 0.13 8.81 7.12
CA TYR A 68 0.07 8.86 5.66
C TYR A 68 -1.00 9.82 5.15
N THR A 69 -2.10 10.01 5.89
CA THR A 69 -3.10 11.04 5.59
C THR A 69 -2.51 12.44 5.78
N GLN A 70 -1.76 12.68 6.87
CA GLN A 70 -1.06 13.93 7.08
C GLN A 70 -0.06 14.21 5.94
N ALA A 71 0.77 13.22 5.59
CA ALA A 71 1.74 13.34 4.51
C ALA A 71 1.08 13.64 3.16
N ALA A 72 -0.06 13.01 2.86
CA ALA A 72 -0.86 13.28 1.66
C ALA A 72 -1.38 14.72 1.63
N MET A 73 -1.98 15.19 2.72
CA MET A 73 -2.56 16.52 2.82
C MET A 73 -1.50 17.64 2.76
N GLU A 74 -0.39 17.50 3.47
CA GLU A 74 0.64 18.54 3.55
C GLU A 74 1.43 18.71 2.24
N ASN A 75 1.57 17.63 1.47
CA ASN A 75 2.46 17.60 0.30
C ASN A 75 1.74 17.41 -1.03
N GLY A 76 0.42 17.28 -1.04
CA GLY A 76 -0.34 16.91 -2.25
C GLY A 76 0.07 15.54 -2.80
N LEU A 77 0.53 14.64 -1.93
CA LEU A 77 0.87 13.26 -2.29
C LEU A 77 -0.41 12.42 -2.33
N THR A 78 -0.41 11.37 -3.15
CA THR A 78 -1.52 10.41 -3.19
C THR A 78 -1.21 9.21 -2.30
N LYS A 79 -2.03 8.99 -1.26
CA LYS A 79 -1.93 7.82 -0.38
C LYS A 79 -2.48 6.57 -1.08
N LEU A 80 -1.75 5.46 -0.99
CA LEU A 80 -2.19 4.11 -1.37
C LEU A 80 -2.49 3.32 -0.08
N PRO A 81 -3.75 3.25 0.38
CA PRO A 81 -4.13 2.81 1.73
C PRO A 81 -4.24 1.28 1.89
N VAL A 82 -3.23 0.53 1.46
CA VAL A 82 -3.26 -0.94 1.47
C VAL A 82 -3.48 -1.50 2.88
N GLY A 83 -2.87 -0.91 3.91
CA GLY A 83 -3.08 -1.33 5.30
C GLY A 83 -4.53 -1.29 5.80
N LEU A 84 -5.37 -0.39 5.26
CA LEU A 84 -6.80 -0.36 5.59
C LEU A 84 -7.53 -1.56 4.96
N GLY A 85 -7.19 -1.90 3.71
CA GLY A 85 -7.70 -3.11 3.06
C GLY A 85 -7.28 -4.38 3.81
N TRP A 86 -6.04 -4.46 4.29
CA TRP A 86 -5.56 -5.58 5.11
C TRP A 86 -6.39 -5.74 6.39
N ARG A 87 -6.61 -4.64 7.12
CA ARG A 87 -7.46 -4.63 8.32
C ARG A 87 -8.84 -5.20 8.01
N ASP A 88 -9.46 -4.76 6.92
CA ASP A 88 -10.83 -5.14 6.55
C ASP A 88 -10.91 -6.61 6.16
N VAL A 89 -9.95 -7.12 5.38
CA VAL A 89 -9.90 -8.54 5.02
C VAL A 89 -9.68 -9.42 6.25
N MET A 90 -8.71 -9.08 7.11
CA MET A 90 -8.43 -9.85 8.32
C MET A 90 -9.64 -9.90 9.26
N ALA A 91 -10.43 -8.82 9.34
CA ALA A 91 -11.65 -8.77 10.15
C ALA A 91 -12.73 -9.76 9.69
N THR A 92 -12.65 -10.29 8.46
CA THR A 92 -13.59 -11.31 7.95
C THR A 92 -13.25 -12.73 8.41
N ASN A 93 -12.10 -12.93 9.07
CA ASN A 93 -11.55 -14.25 9.39
C ASN A 93 -11.46 -15.17 8.15
N PRO A 94 -10.70 -14.77 7.11
CA PRO A 94 -10.57 -15.55 5.90
C PRO A 94 -9.89 -16.89 6.17
N PRO A 95 -10.05 -17.90 5.29
CA PRO A 95 -9.42 -19.21 5.45
C PRO A 95 -7.91 -19.22 5.13
N PHE A 96 -7.32 -18.05 4.85
CA PHE A 96 -5.91 -17.87 4.51
C PHE A 96 -5.29 -16.75 5.35
N GLU A 97 -3.99 -16.82 5.56
CA GLU A 97 -3.24 -15.82 6.31
C GLU A 97 -2.68 -14.77 5.37
N LEU A 98 -2.87 -13.48 5.68
CA LEU A 98 -2.20 -12.40 4.94
C LEU A 98 -0.76 -12.17 5.43
N LEU A 99 -0.49 -12.40 6.71
CA LEU A 99 0.86 -12.34 7.27
C LEU A 99 1.57 -13.69 7.11
N SER A 100 2.89 -13.62 6.99
CA SER A 100 3.75 -14.78 7.09
C SER A 100 3.88 -15.25 8.54
N ALA A 101 4.52 -16.40 8.77
CA ALA A 101 4.73 -16.94 10.11
C ALA A 101 5.58 -16.05 11.05
N ASP A 102 6.20 -14.98 10.53
CA ASP A 102 6.93 -13.99 11.33
C ASP A 102 6.04 -12.86 11.89
N GLY A 103 4.76 -12.82 11.52
CA GLY A 103 3.80 -11.82 12.00
C GLY A 103 4.05 -10.40 11.48
N VAL A 104 4.98 -10.20 10.54
CA VAL A 104 5.42 -8.87 10.09
C VAL A 104 5.30 -8.74 8.58
N HIS A 105 5.88 -9.71 7.86
CA HIS A 105 5.95 -9.70 6.41
C HIS A 105 4.72 -10.36 5.79
N PRO A 106 4.40 -10.05 4.52
CA PRO A 106 3.24 -10.64 3.89
C PRO A 106 3.50 -12.09 3.49
N SER A 107 2.47 -12.92 3.61
CA SER A 107 2.39 -14.22 2.96
C SER A 107 2.25 -14.04 1.43
N MET A 108 2.07 -15.14 0.69
CA MET A 108 1.69 -15.05 -0.72
C MET A 108 0.28 -14.47 -0.93
N HIS A 109 -0.67 -14.81 -0.07
CA HIS A 109 -2.00 -14.19 -0.09
C HIS A 109 -1.91 -12.69 0.22
N GLY A 110 -1.15 -12.28 1.24
CA GLY A 110 -0.93 -10.87 1.56
C GLY A 110 -0.22 -10.08 0.45
N THR A 111 0.78 -10.70 -0.19
CA THR A 111 1.50 -10.11 -1.32
C THR A 111 0.58 -9.92 -2.52
N TYR A 112 -0.21 -10.96 -2.85
CA TYR A 112 -1.15 -10.92 -3.95
C TYR A 112 -2.25 -9.88 -3.72
N PHE A 113 -2.86 -9.85 -2.53
CA PHE A 113 -3.86 -8.85 -2.15
C PHE A 113 -3.33 -7.42 -2.27
N SER A 114 -2.13 -7.17 -1.73
CA SER A 114 -1.49 -5.85 -1.83
C SER A 114 -1.22 -5.45 -3.28
N ALA A 115 -0.74 -6.40 -4.10
CA ALA A 115 -0.50 -6.18 -5.52
C ALA A 115 -1.80 -5.91 -6.29
N ALA A 116 -2.89 -6.59 -5.96
CA ALA A 116 -4.20 -6.38 -6.56
C ALA A 116 -4.74 -4.97 -6.28
N MET A 117 -4.67 -4.52 -5.03
CA MET A 117 -5.04 -3.13 -4.67
C MET A 117 -4.16 -2.12 -5.41
N LEU A 118 -2.83 -2.30 -5.36
CA LEU A 118 -1.89 -1.40 -6.05
C LEU A 118 -2.15 -1.36 -7.56
N PHE A 119 -2.40 -2.51 -8.20
CA PHE A 119 -2.72 -2.59 -9.61
C PHE A 119 -3.92 -1.71 -9.96
N GLU A 120 -5.02 -1.82 -9.22
CA GLU A 120 -6.23 -1.04 -9.51
C GLU A 120 -6.00 0.47 -9.29
N MET A 121 -5.41 0.85 -8.16
CA MET A 121 -5.14 2.25 -7.83
C MET A 121 -4.17 2.93 -8.82
N ILE A 122 -3.18 2.19 -9.31
CA ILE A 122 -2.12 2.74 -10.17
C ILE A 122 -2.53 2.72 -11.65
N SER A 123 -3.17 1.64 -12.10
CA SER A 123 -3.54 1.44 -13.50
C SER A 123 -4.92 2.01 -13.84
N GLY A 124 -5.80 2.19 -12.85
CA GLY A 124 -7.21 2.54 -13.04
C GLY A 124 -8.06 1.40 -13.61
N GLN A 125 -7.51 0.19 -13.75
CA GLN A 125 -8.25 -0.99 -14.20
C GLN A 125 -8.80 -1.74 -13.00
N VAL A 126 -10.09 -2.09 -13.06
CA VAL A 126 -10.74 -2.92 -12.03
C VAL A 126 -10.04 -4.27 -11.94
N VAL A 127 -9.53 -4.62 -10.76
CA VAL A 127 -8.64 -5.77 -10.58
C VAL A 127 -9.35 -7.10 -10.82
N THR A 128 -10.66 -7.19 -10.57
CA THR A 128 -11.46 -8.40 -10.83
C THR A 128 -11.50 -8.77 -12.32
N ASN A 129 -11.27 -7.81 -13.23
CA ASN A 129 -11.15 -8.06 -14.66
C ASN A 129 -9.75 -8.57 -15.09
N ASN A 130 -8.76 -8.59 -14.19
CA ASN A 130 -7.43 -9.08 -14.47
C ASN A 130 -7.38 -10.62 -14.33
N PRO A 131 -7.03 -11.39 -15.38
CA PRO A 131 -7.03 -12.85 -15.35
C PRO A 131 -5.81 -13.47 -14.63
N TYR A 132 -4.87 -12.66 -14.14
CA TYR A 132 -3.68 -13.15 -13.47
C TYR A 132 -4.02 -13.69 -12.08
N THR A 133 -3.70 -14.96 -11.80
CA THR A 133 -3.99 -15.62 -10.52
C THR A 133 -2.75 -16.17 -9.80
N THR A 134 -1.63 -16.35 -10.51
CA THR A 134 -0.42 -16.93 -9.92
C THR A 134 0.22 -15.99 -8.88
N PRO A 135 0.88 -16.50 -7.84
CA PRO A 135 1.19 -17.91 -7.55
C PRO A 135 0.08 -18.66 -6.80
N LEU A 136 -1.11 -18.06 -6.64
CA LEU A 136 -2.23 -18.67 -5.93
C LEU A 136 -3.02 -19.60 -6.86
N ASN A 137 -3.89 -20.41 -6.25
CA ASN A 137 -4.96 -21.07 -6.99
C ASN A 137 -6.02 -20.03 -7.40
N GLU A 138 -6.85 -20.38 -8.38
CA GLU A 138 -7.86 -19.47 -8.93
C GLU A 138 -8.89 -19.02 -7.88
N GLU A 139 -9.36 -19.92 -7.04
CA GLU A 139 -10.36 -19.61 -6.00
C GLU A 139 -9.87 -18.53 -5.03
N ASP A 140 -8.70 -18.72 -4.43
CA ASP A 140 -8.10 -17.75 -3.51
C ASP A 140 -7.81 -16.42 -4.22
N ALA A 141 -7.31 -16.47 -5.46
CA ALA A 141 -7.00 -15.30 -6.25
C ALA A 141 -8.24 -14.45 -6.56
N GLU A 142 -9.35 -15.08 -6.96
CA GLU A 142 -10.61 -14.38 -7.23
C GLU A 142 -11.18 -13.74 -5.96
N VAL A 143 -11.19 -14.48 -4.84
CA VAL A 143 -11.64 -13.94 -3.55
C VAL A 143 -10.81 -12.72 -3.12
N LEU A 144 -9.48 -12.80 -3.24
CA LEU A 144 -8.60 -11.67 -2.90
C LEU A 144 -8.77 -10.48 -3.84
N LYS A 145 -9.07 -10.70 -5.13
CA LYS A 145 -9.35 -9.61 -6.09
C LYS A 145 -10.66 -8.89 -5.73
N GLU A 146 -11.69 -9.62 -5.33
CA GLU A 146 -12.95 -9.01 -4.86
C GLU A 146 -12.72 -8.16 -3.63
N PHE A 147 -12.01 -8.70 -2.62
CA PHE A 147 -11.65 -7.91 -1.44
C PHE A 147 -10.80 -6.68 -1.79
N ALA A 148 -9.84 -6.82 -2.70
CA ALA A 148 -8.99 -5.72 -3.12
C ALA A 148 -9.80 -4.61 -3.81
N HIS A 149 -10.72 -4.98 -4.71
CA HIS A 149 -11.61 -4.04 -5.38
C HIS A 149 -12.48 -3.29 -4.36
N GLN A 150 -13.11 -4.00 -3.41
CA GLN A 150 -13.91 -3.38 -2.37
C GLN A 150 -13.07 -2.42 -1.49
N ALA A 151 -11.85 -2.82 -1.12
CA ALA A 151 -10.96 -1.97 -0.34
C ALA A 151 -10.54 -0.70 -1.10
N VAL A 152 -10.37 -0.78 -2.43
CA VAL A 152 -10.10 0.40 -3.26
C VAL A 152 -11.32 1.33 -3.28
N LEU A 153 -12.52 0.79 -3.51
CA LEU A 153 -13.75 1.59 -3.50
C LEU A 153 -14.02 2.30 -2.16
N GLU A 154 -13.65 1.67 -1.04
CA GLU A 154 -13.87 2.25 0.29
C GLU A 154 -12.80 3.29 0.65
N HIS A 155 -11.52 3.02 0.35
CA HIS A 155 -10.40 3.79 0.91
C HIS A 155 -9.66 4.68 -0.10
N PHE A 156 -9.86 4.50 -1.40
CA PHE A 156 -9.12 5.20 -2.46
C PHE A 156 -10.07 5.91 -3.44
N ASN A 157 -10.66 7.01 -2.99
CA ASN A 157 -11.49 7.92 -3.80
C ASN A 157 -10.91 9.34 -3.83
#